data_AF-A0A0A3YHL2-F1
#
_entry.id   AF-A0A0A3YHL2-F1
#
_cell.length_a   1.000
_cell.length_b   1.000
_cell.length_c   1.000
_cell.angle_alpha   90.00
_cell.angle_beta   90.00
_cell.angle_gamma   90.00
#
_symmetry.space_group_name_H-M   'P 1'
#
loop_
_entity.id
_entity.type
_entity.pdbx_description
1 polymer ?
#
loop_
_entity_poly.entity_id
_entity_poly.type
_entity_poly.pdbx_seq_one_letter_code
_entity_poly.pdbx_strand_id
1 'polypeptide(L)'
;MKRLLLVAALLASLSPLAMHTAQADSARITLAPGVTLHIGDRDPRGYYWDGGRWRDDRYWHRNYRYDEGRWWRHEQWRRHEEMRRHQQWERQRRYEREREYERRRHDREYRRHEWERHHERDRHH
;
A
#
# COMPACT_ATOMS: atom_id res chain seq x y z
N MET A 1 -46.50 38.84 -3.42
CA MET A 1 -45.68 38.08 -2.45
C MET A 1 -45.97 36.55 -2.40
N LYS A 2 -46.93 35.99 -3.16
CA LYS A 2 -47.25 34.53 -3.11
C LYS A 2 -46.90 33.72 -4.37
N ARG A 3 -46.53 34.39 -5.47
CA ARG A 3 -46.15 33.74 -6.74
C ARG A 3 -44.67 33.32 -6.80
N LEU A 4 -43.82 33.94 -5.97
CA LEU A 4 -42.40 33.62 -5.87
C LEU A 4 -42.11 32.37 -5.03
N LEU A 5 -43.04 31.95 -4.16
CA LEU A 5 -42.88 30.76 -3.32
C LEU A 5 -43.12 29.45 -4.08
N LEU A 6 -43.89 29.48 -5.17
CA LEU A 6 -44.15 28.29 -6.01
C LEU A 6 -42.97 27.95 -6.93
N VAL A 7 -42.18 28.95 -7.32
CA VAL A 7 -40.97 28.74 -8.15
C VAL A 7 -39.85 28.10 -7.34
N ALA A 8 -39.72 28.45 -6.05
CA ALA A 8 -38.71 27.86 -5.16
C ALA A 8 -38.98 26.38 -4.84
N ALA A 9 -40.25 25.97 -4.74
CA ALA A 9 -40.61 24.58 -4.47
C ALA A 9 -40.40 23.62 -5.67
N LEU A 10 -40.51 24.14 -6.90
CA LEU A 10 -40.32 23.36 -8.13
C LEU A 10 -38.85 23.17 -8.54
N LEU A 11 -37.95 24.04 -8.05
CA LEU A 11 -36.51 23.90 -8.27
C LEU A 11 -35.83 22.92 -7.30
N ALA A 12 -36.50 22.55 -6.20
CA ALA A 12 -35.99 21.59 -5.23
C ALA A 12 -36.32 20.12 -5.56
N SER A 13 -37.14 19.86 -6.60
CA SER A 13 -37.55 18.51 -7.02
C SER A 13 -36.82 17.98 -8.26
N LEU A 14 -35.94 18.76 -8.89
CA LEU A 14 -35.00 18.22 -9.86
C LEU A 14 -33.85 17.53 -9.12
N SER A 15 -34.11 16.25 -8.83
CA SER A 15 -33.22 15.14 -8.49
C SER A 15 -31.75 15.44 -8.16
N PRO A 16 -31.18 14.75 -7.14
CA PRO A 16 -29.74 14.58 -7.08
C PRO A 16 -29.35 13.76 -8.31
N LEU A 17 -28.93 14.43 -9.39
CA LEU A 17 -28.10 13.81 -10.41
C LEU A 17 -26.90 13.32 -9.65
N ALA A 18 -26.90 12.02 -9.37
CA ALA A 18 -25.88 11.31 -8.65
C ALA A 18 -24.54 11.83 -9.13
N MET A 19 -23.90 12.66 -8.31
CA MET A 19 -22.48 12.89 -8.37
C MET A 19 -21.91 11.52 -8.06
N HIS A 20 -21.80 10.70 -9.11
CA HIS A 20 -20.92 9.57 -9.12
C HIS A 20 -19.55 10.20 -8.98
N THR A 21 -19.12 10.38 -7.74
CA THR A 21 -17.73 10.48 -7.41
C THR A 21 -17.14 9.24 -8.06
N ALA A 22 -16.46 9.43 -9.20
CA ALA A 22 -15.65 8.39 -9.76
C ALA A 22 -14.61 8.12 -8.68
N GLN A 23 -14.87 7.11 -7.83
CA GLN A 23 -13.84 6.49 -7.04
C GLN A 23 -12.88 5.93 -8.07
N ALA A 24 -11.85 6.70 -8.39
CA ALA A 24 -10.67 6.21 -9.05
C ALA A 24 -9.96 5.31 -8.04
N ASP A 25 -10.52 4.12 -7.85
CA ASP A 25 -9.67 3.01 -7.48
C ASP A 25 -8.65 2.94 -8.61
N SER A 26 -7.37 3.12 -8.32
CA SER A 26 -6.34 3.46 -9.32
C SER A 26 -6.26 2.49 -10.51
N ALA A 27 -6.98 1.36 -10.46
CA ALA A 27 -7.09 0.33 -11.48
C ALA A 27 -8.45 0.22 -12.17
N ARG A 28 -9.51 0.97 -11.82
CA ARG A 28 -10.87 0.81 -12.38
C ARG A 28 -11.58 2.13 -12.64
N ILE A 29 -12.15 2.29 -13.83
CA ILE A 29 -12.98 3.43 -14.23
C ILE A 29 -14.32 2.92 -14.75
N THR A 30 -15.42 3.53 -14.31
CA THR A 30 -16.75 3.27 -14.85
C THR A 30 -17.02 4.26 -15.98
N LEU A 31 -17.21 3.77 -17.21
CA LEU A 31 -17.49 4.60 -18.38
C LEU A 31 -18.99 4.87 -18.54
N ALA A 32 -19.82 3.87 -18.22
CA ALA A 32 -21.27 3.90 -18.29
C ALA A 32 -21.84 2.86 -17.31
N PRO A 33 -23.15 2.89 -16.99
CA PRO A 33 -23.77 1.83 -16.20
C PRO A 33 -23.50 0.45 -16.84
N GLY A 34 -22.85 -0.44 -16.10
CA GLY A 34 -22.46 -1.79 -16.57
C GLY A 34 -21.17 -1.87 -17.39
N VAL A 35 -20.50 -0.74 -17.67
CA VAL A 35 -19.24 -0.71 -18.43
C VAL A 35 -18.11 -0.23 -17.52
N THR A 36 -17.26 -1.17 -17.12
CA THR A 36 -16.04 -0.90 -16.35
C THR A 36 -14.81 -1.17 -17.18
N LEU A 37 -13.81 -0.29 -17.07
CA LEU A 37 -12.52 -0.40 -17.73
C LEU A 37 -11.42 -0.44 -16.68
N HIS A 38 -10.58 -1.46 -16.74
CA HIS A 38 -9.45 -1.67 -15.83
C HIS A 38 -8.12 -1.36 -16.50
N ILE A 39 -7.13 -0.95 -15.70
CA ILE A 39 -5.75 -0.84 -16.20
C ILE A 39 -5.31 -2.20 -16.74
N GLY A 40 -4.88 -2.20 -17.98
CA GLY A 40 -4.44 -3.38 -18.72
C GLY A 40 -5.55 -4.16 -19.42
N ASP A 41 -6.79 -3.66 -19.41
CA ASP A 41 -7.81 -4.15 -20.32
C ASP A 41 -7.36 -3.96 -21.77
N ARG A 42 -7.65 -4.94 -22.62
CA ARG A 42 -7.19 -4.98 -24.00
C ARG A 42 -8.37 -4.79 -24.96
N ASP A 43 -8.26 -3.85 -25.88
CA ASP A 43 -9.27 -3.63 -26.92
C ASP A 43 -9.15 -4.69 -28.05
N PRO A 44 -10.14 -4.80 -28.96
CA PRO A 44 -10.09 -5.74 -30.09
C PRO A 44 -8.93 -5.50 -31.06
N ARG A 45 -8.31 -4.32 -31.04
CA ARG A 45 -7.15 -3.96 -31.87
C ARG A 45 -5.82 -4.32 -31.20
N GLY A 46 -5.86 -4.76 -29.94
CA GLY A 46 -4.72 -5.18 -29.16
C GLY A 46 -4.06 -4.08 -28.32
N TYR A 47 -4.68 -2.90 -28.19
CA TYR A 47 -4.21 -1.82 -27.35
C TYR A 47 -4.63 -2.03 -25.89
N TYR A 48 -3.78 -1.62 -24.96
CA TYR A 48 -4.01 -1.74 -23.52
C TYR A 48 -4.44 -0.41 -22.91
N TRP A 49 -5.39 -0.45 -21.99
CA TRP A 49 -5.84 0.73 -21.26
C TRP A 49 -4.87 1.11 -20.14
N ASP A 50 -4.33 2.33 -20.16
CA ASP A 50 -3.36 2.82 -19.16
C ASP A 50 -3.97 3.61 -17.99
N GLY A 51 -5.30 3.71 -17.92
CA GLY A 51 -6.01 4.57 -16.97
C GLY A 51 -6.49 5.89 -17.56
N GLY A 52 -6.08 6.25 -18.78
CA GLY A 52 -6.62 7.43 -19.48
C GLY A 52 -6.61 7.35 -20.99
N ARG A 53 -5.74 6.51 -21.58
CA ARG A 53 -5.57 6.31 -23.01
C ARG A 53 -5.32 4.84 -23.33
N TRP A 54 -5.72 4.46 -24.54
CA TRP A 54 -5.33 3.20 -25.16
C TRP A 54 -3.89 3.31 -25.67
N ARG A 55 -3.07 2.32 -25.33
CA ARG A 55 -1.63 2.28 -25.65
C ARG A 55 -1.30 1.04 -26.44
N ASP A 56 -0.41 1.18 -27.41
CA ASP A 56 0.06 0.05 -28.19
C ASP A 56 0.81 -0.97 -27.32
N ASP A 57 0.89 -2.20 -27.83
CA ASP A 57 1.51 -3.33 -27.14
C ASP A 57 2.98 -3.06 -26.75
N ARG A 58 3.75 -2.38 -27.61
CA ARG A 58 5.15 -2.07 -27.36
C ARG A 58 5.30 -1.04 -26.25
N TYR A 59 4.48 0.01 -26.24
CA TYR A 59 4.45 0.97 -25.15
C TYR A 59 4.07 0.29 -23.84
N TRP A 60 3.07 -0.60 -23.88
CA TRP A 60 2.58 -1.29 -22.69
C TRP A 60 3.67 -2.08 -22.01
N HIS A 61 4.30 -3.02 -22.72
CA HIS A 61 5.36 -3.87 -22.17
C HIS A 61 6.63 -3.10 -21.77
N ARG A 62 6.83 -1.89 -22.29
CA ARG A 62 7.96 -1.03 -21.89
C ARG A 62 7.69 -0.28 -20.57
N ASN A 63 6.44 0.07 -20.29
CA ASN A 63 6.08 0.94 -19.15
C ASN A 63 5.38 0.20 -18.01
N TYR A 64 4.77 -0.95 -18.31
CA TYR A 64 3.99 -1.74 -17.40
C TYR A 64 4.52 -3.16 -17.29
N ARG A 65 4.36 -3.73 -16.10
CA ARG A 65 4.63 -5.14 -15.81
C ARG A 65 3.45 -5.73 -15.04
N TYR A 66 3.18 -7.01 -15.27
CA TYR A 66 2.21 -7.74 -14.47
C TYR A 66 2.92 -8.37 -13.28
N ASP A 67 2.47 -8.07 -12.06
CA ASP A 67 3.08 -8.53 -10.81
C ASP A 67 2.03 -8.51 -9.70
N GLU A 68 2.04 -9.48 -8.79
CA GLU A 68 1.09 -9.57 -7.67
C GLU A 68 -0.40 -9.49 -8.10
N GLY A 69 -0.73 -10.09 -9.24
CA GLY A 69 -2.12 -10.14 -9.74
C GLY A 69 -2.62 -8.83 -10.36
N ARG A 70 -1.76 -7.83 -10.56
CA ARG A 70 -2.14 -6.55 -11.17
C ARG A 70 -1.07 -5.98 -12.10
N TRP A 71 -1.48 -5.03 -12.94
CA TRP A 71 -0.55 -4.24 -13.73
C TRP A 71 0.07 -3.12 -12.90
N TRP A 72 1.40 -3.02 -12.97
CA TRP A 72 2.20 -1.99 -12.31
C TRP A 72 2.94 -1.16 -13.34
N ARG A 73 2.90 0.17 -13.18
CA ARG A 73 3.85 1.05 -13.89
C ARG A 73 5.24 0.84 -13.31
N HIS A 74 6.27 0.73 -14.16
CA HIS A 74 7.65 0.41 -13.74
C HIS A 74 8.23 1.30 -12.64
N GLU A 75 7.91 2.59 -12.63
CA GLU A 75 8.37 3.50 -11.57
C GLU A 75 7.73 3.17 -10.21
N GLN A 76 6.41 2.93 -10.21
CA GLN A 76 5.68 2.56 -8.99
C GLN A 76 6.14 1.22 -8.46
N TRP A 77 6.38 0.25 -9.35
CA TRP A 77 6.91 -1.06 -8.97
C TRP A 77 8.30 -0.94 -8.34
N ARG A 78 9.21 -0.15 -8.94
CA ARG A 78 10.55 0.08 -8.38
C ARG A 78 10.49 0.68 -6.97
N ARG A 79 9.67 1.71 -6.78
CA ARG A 79 9.48 2.33 -5.45
C ARG A 79 8.87 1.34 -4.44
N HIS A 80 7.92 0.53 -4.88
CA HIS A 80 7.30 -0.48 -4.04
C HIS A 80 8.31 -1.55 -3.61
N GLU A 81 9.14 -2.01 -4.55
CA GLU A 81 10.18 -3.00 -4.30
C GLU A 81 11.27 -2.46 -3.38
N GLU A 82 11.73 -1.22 -3.60
CA GLU A 82 12.67 -0.52 -2.71
C GLU A 82 12.10 -0.38 -1.29
N MET A 83 10.83 0.01 -1.15
CA MET A 83 10.17 0.10 0.15
C MET A 83 10.14 -1.26 0.86
N ARG A 84 9.82 -2.34 0.14
CA ARG A 84 9.83 -3.70 0.71
C ARG A 84 11.22 -4.11 1.17
N ARG A 85 12.25 -3.84 0.36
CA ARG A 85 13.66 -4.09 0.73
C ARG A 85 14.04 -3.32 1.99
N HIS A 86 13.68 -2.03 2.06
CA HIS A 86 13.96 -1.20 3.22
C HIS A 86 13.27 -1.73 4.49
N GLN A 87 11.99 -2.11 4.40
CA GLN A 87 11.27 -2.71 5.53
C GLN A 87 11.86 -4.07 5.97
N GLN A 88 12.38 -4.87 5.03
CA GLN A 88 13.08 -6.11 5.37
C GLN A 88 14.41 -5.83 6.07
N TRP A 89 15.16 -4.85 5.58
CA TRP A 89 16.40 -4.41 6.20
C TRP A 89 16.18 -3.89 7.62
N GLU A 90 15.17 -3.05 7.85
CA GLU A 90 14.79 -2.55 9.18
C GLU A 90 14.39 -3.69 10.12
N ARG A 91 13.61 -4.67 9.63
CA ARG A 91 13.26 -5.86 10.40
C ARG A 91 14.48 -6.66 10.81
N GLN A 92 15.41 -6.90 9.89
CA GLN A 92 16.64 -7.62 10.17
C GLN A 92 17.50 -6.86 11.19
N ARG A 93 17.66 -5.55 11.02
CA ARG A 93 18.40 -4.69 11.96
C ARG A 93 17.76 -4.69 13.34
N ARG A 94 16.43 -4.70 13.43
CA ARG A 94 15.73 -4.83 14.71
C ARG A 94 16.03 -6.18 15.37
N TYR A 95 15.95 -7.27 14.61
CA TYR A 95 16.26 -8.60 15.11
C TYR A 95 17.71 -8.74 15.59
N GLU A 96 18.67 -8.19 14.84
CA GLU A 96 20.08 -8.19 15.22
C GLU A 96 20.33 -7.39 16.51
N ARG A 97 19.72 -6.20 16.63
CA ARG A 97 19.79 -5.38 17.85
C ARG A 97 19.22 -6.12 19.04
N GLU A 98 18.03 -6.70 18.91
CA GLU A 98 17.37 -7.45 19.98
C GLU A 98 18.21 -8.63 20.45
N ARG A 99 18.74 -9.43 19.51
CA ARG A 99 19.67 -10.52 19.82
C ARG A 99 20.94 -10.03 20.53
N GLU A 100 21.45 -8.87 20.14
CA GLU A 100 22.59 -8.26 20.83
C GLU A 100 22.25 -7.82 22.25
N TYR A 101 21.09 -7.18 22.46
CA TYR A 101 20.60 -6.82 23.79
C TYR A 101 20.44 -8.05 24.69
N GLU A 102 19.85 -9.14 24.19
CA GLU A 102 19.70 -10.39 24.92
C GLU A 102 21.05 -11.00 25.29
N ARG A 103 22.00 -11.06 24.36
CA ARG A 103 23.37 -11.54 24.63
C ARG A 103 24.03 -10.72 25.74
N ARG A 104 23.94 -9.39 25.66
CA ARG A 104 24.52 -8.49 26.68
C ARG A 104 23.83 -8.66 28.04
N ARG A 105 22.52 -8.87 28.06
CA ARG A 105 21.76 -9.13 29.28
C ARG A 105 22.20 -10.46 29.91
N HIS A 106 22.25 -11.53 29.11
CA HIS A 106 22.67 -12.85 29.57
C HIS A 106 24.10 -12.84 30.11
N ASP A 107 25.01 -12.13 29.45
CA ASP A 107 26.40 -11.98 29.92
C ASP A 107 26.50 -11.22 31.25
N ARG A 108 25.71 -10.14 31.44
CA ARG A 108 25.64 -9.43 32.73
C ARG A 108 25.09 -10.32 33.83
N GLU A 109 24.05 -11.09 33.53
CA GLU A 109 23.42 -12.02 34.48
C GLU A 109 24.37 -13.17 34.84
N TYR A 110 25.07 -13.74 33.86
CA TYR A 110 26.09 -14.76 34.07
C TYR A 110 27.20 -14.24 34.99
N ARG A 111 27.76 -13.06 34.67
CA ARG A 111 28.78 -12.42 35.51
C ARG A 111 28.26 -12.16 36.93
N ARG A 112 27.02 -11.69 37.08
CA ARG A 112 26.40 -11.48 38.39
C ARG A 112 26.31 -12.77 39.21
N HIS A 113 25.80 -13.86 38.62
CA HIS A 113 25.71 -15.15 39.30
C HIS A 113 27.10 -15.75 39.63
N GLU A 114 28.12 -15.45 38.85
CA GLU A 114 29.50 -15.83 39.15
C GLU A 114 30.06 -15.06 40.36
N TRP A 115 29.85 -13.73 40.40
CA TRP A 115 30.21 -12.91 41.55
C TRP A 115 29.49 -13.35 42.84
N GLU A 116 28.18 -13.64 42.77
CA GLU A 116 27.39 -14.10 43.92
C GLU A 116 27.90 -15.45 44.46
N ARG A 117 28.22 -16.41 43.57
CA ARG A 117 28.79 -17.72 43.96
C ARG A 117 30.16 -17.62 44.62
N HIS A 118 31.03 -16.72 44.15
CA HIS A 118 32.32 -16.45 44.78
C HIS A 118 32.12 -15.89 46.19
N HIS A 119 31.24 -14.91 46.35
CA HIS A 119 30.94 -14.31 47.66
C HIS A 119 30.28 -15.27 48.65
N GLU A 120 29.46 -16.23 48.20
CA GLU A 120 28.89 -17.27 49.08
C GLU A 120 29.94 -18.27 49.57
N ARG A 121 30.92 -18.65 48.73
CA ARG A 121 32.04 -19.50 49.14
C ARG A 121 32.89 -18.86 50.23
N ASP A 122 33.15 -17.55 50.10
CA ASP A 122 33.96 -16.81 51.06
C ASP A 122 33.24 -16.61 52.42
N ARG A 123 31.91 -16.77 52.49
CA ARG A 123 31.14 -16.70 53.75
C ARG A 123 30.99 -18.02 54.50
N HIS A 124 31.29 -19.15 53.85
CA HIS A 124 31.13 -20.50 54.42
C HIS A 124 32.44 -21.13 54.91
N HIS A 125 33.54 -20.38 54.89
CA HIS A 125 34.82 -20.70 55.53
C HIS A 125 35.03 -19.83 56.77
#